data_AF-A0A2D6F7D1-F1
#
_entry.id   AF-A0A2D6F7D1-F1
#
_cell.length_a   1.000
_cell.length_b   1.000
_cell.length_c   1.000
_cell.angle_alpha   90.00
_cell.angle_beta   90.00
_cell.angle_gamma   90.00
#
_symmetry.space_group_name_H-M   'P 1'
#
loop_
_entity.id
_entity.type
_entity.pdbx_description
1 polymer ?
#
loop_
_entity_poly.entity_id
_entity_poly.type
_entity_poly.pdbx_seq_one_letter_code
_entity_poly.pdbx_strand_id
1 'polypeptide(L)' 'YSGYDRHLDYLRAADFDSLLEGGTVWVGTPEDIRQQISGYSAEVGGFDTASLQINFHLVSANDAAASMRLFAEEVIPSF' A
#
# COMPACT_ATOMS: atom_id res chain seq x y z
N TYR A 1 -20.62 16.56 2.50
CA TYR A 1 -20.98 15.86 3.76
C TYR A 1 -20.20 16.49 4.89
N SER A 2 -20.82 16.73 6.05
CA SER A 2 -20.12 17.29 7.22
C SER A 2 -18.97 16.36 7.63
N GLY A 3 -17.73 16.87 7.67
CA GLY A 3 -16.52 16.10 7.97
C GLY A 3 -15.63 15.74 6.76
N TYR A 4 -16.15 15.86 5.53
CA TYR A 4 -15.39 15.53 4.32
C TYR A 4 -14.23 16.51 4.05
N ASP A 5 -14.37 17.77 4.48
CA ASP A 5 -13.32 18.79 4.39
C ASP A 5 -12.05 18.40 5.17
N ARG A 6 -12.16 17.82 6.37
CA ARG A 6 -10.97 17.38 7.13
C ARG A 6 -10.25 16.21 6.48
N HIS A 7 -10.99 15.31 5.85
CA HIS A 7 -10.41 14.22 5.07
C HIS A 7 -9.70 14.74 3.82
N LEU A 8 -10.25 15.75 3.14
CA LEU A 8 -9.62 16.38 1.98
C LEU A 8 -8.35 17.15 2.36
N ASP A 9 -8.32 17.80 3.51
CA ASP A 9 -7.12 18.48 4.02
C ASP A 9 -6.03 17.47 4.38
N TYR A 10 -6.40 16.35 5.02
CA TYR A 10 -5.48 15.25 5.31
C TYR A 10 -4.95 14.60 4.03
N LEU A 11 -5.80 14.37 3.02
CA LEU A 11 -5.39 13.83 1.72
C LEU A 11 -4.51 14.80 0.92
N ARG A 12 -4.66 16.12 1.12
CA ARG A 12 -3.82 17.15 0.49
C ARG A 12 -2.48 17.35 1.20
N ALA A 13 -2.45 17.16 2.51
CA ALA A 13 -1.25 17.28 3.34
C ALA A 13 -0.50 15.95 3.50
N ALA A 14 -1.07 14.84 3.02
CA ALA A 14 -0.45 13.53 3.03
C ALA A 14 0.66 13.48 1.97
N ASP A 15 1.88 13.82 2.39
CA ASP A 15 3.08 13.45 1.66
C ASP A 15 3.25 11.93 1.67
N PHE A 16 3.88 11.40 0.61
CA PHE A 16 4.15 9.97 0.43
C PHE A 16 4.77 9.32 1.69
N ASP A 17 5.66 10.06 2.37
CA ASP A 17 6.30 9.65 3.61
C ASP A 17 5.28 9.41 4.74
N SER A 18 4.30 10.31 4.95
CA SER A 18 3.30 10.14 5.99
C SER A 18 2.29 9.02 5.70
N LEU A 19 2.03 8.71 4.42
CA LEU A 19 1.22 7.56 4.03
C LEU A 19 1.96 6.23 4.21
N LEU A 20 3.29 6.25 3.98
CA LEU A 20 4.18 5.14 4.24
C LEU A 20 4.34 4.89 5.75
N GLU A 21 4.56 5.94 6.55
CA GLU A 21 4.63 5.88 8.02
C GLU A 21 3.32 5.41 8.64
N GLY A 22 2.18 5.80 8.07
CA GLY A 22 0.86 5.35 8.50
C GLY A 22 0.47 3.93 8.05
N GLY A 23 1.38 3.17 7.43
CA GLY A 23 1.13 1.81 6.95
C GLY A 23 0.02 1.70 5.89
N THR A 24 -0.38 2.83 5.30
CA THR A 24 -1.55 2.94 4.41
C THR A 24 -1.17 2.73 2.95
N VAL A 25 0.12 2.83 2.62
CA VAL A 25 0.66 2.65 1.27
C VAL A 25 1.86 1.70 1.34
N TRP A 26 1.86 0.66 0.49
CA TRP A 26 3.00 -0.24 0.35
C TRP A 26 3.74 0.01 -0.96
N VAL A 27 4.91 0.65 -0.88
CA VAL A 27 5.73 1.01 -2.03
C VAL A 27 7.20 0.79 -1.69
N GLY A 28 7.95 0.24 -2.64
CA GLY A 28 9.37 -0.08 -2.48
C GLY A 28 9.78 -1.29 -3.32
N THR A 29 10.90 -1.90 -2.97
CA THR A 29 11.29 -3.20 -3.53
C THR A 29 10.40 -4.32 -2.98
N PRO A 30 10.39 -5.52 -3.58
CA PRO A 30 9.66 -6.65 -3.02
C PRO A 30 10.01 -6.94 -1.56
N GLU A 31 11.29 -6.77 -1.18
CA GLU A 31 11.75 -6.94 0.20
C GLU A 31 11.11 -5.91 1.16
N ASP A 32 11.09 -4.63 0.77
CA ASP A 32 10.47 -3.57 1.58
C ASP A 32 8.99 -3.86 1.80
N ILE A 33 8.28 -4.29 0.75
CA ILE A 33 6.85 -4.62 0.82
C ILE A 33 6.62 -5.81 1.75
N ARG A 34 7.46 -6.86 1.71
CA ARG A 34 7.36 -8.00 2.65
C ARG A 34 7.52 -7.56 4.10
N GLN A 35 8.48 -6.68 4.38
CA GLN A 35 8.69 -6.14 5.73
C GLN A 35 7.49 -5.31 6.18
N GLN A 36 6.95 -4.45 5.31
CA GLN A 36 5.76 -3.64 5.61
C GLN A 36 4.52 -4.52 5.89
N ILE A 37 4.28 -5.55 5.08
CA ILE A 37 3.18 -6.51 5.28
C ILE A 37 3.34 -7.26 6.60
N SER A 38 4.55 -7.75 6.89
CA SER A 38 4.85 -8.47 8.14
C SER A 38 4.67 -7.57 9.37
N GLY A 39 5.16 -6.32 9.29
CA GLY A 39 5.01 -5.33 10.34
C GLY A 39 3.55 -4.98 10.60
N TYR A 40 2.78 -4.73 9.55
CA TYR A 40 1.35 -4.47 9.66
C TYR A 40 0.59 -5.67 10.23
N SER A 41 0.89 -6.88 9.75
CA SER A 41 0.31 -8.12 10.28
C SER A 41 0.56 -8.27 11.78
N ALA A 42 1.79 -8.00 12.25
CA ALA A 42 2.12 -8.04 13.67
C ALA A 42 1.37 -6.98 14.49
N GLU A 43 1.19 -5.77 13.94
CA GLU A 43 0.49 -4.67 14.62
C GLU A 43 -1.01 -4.95 14.80
N VAL A 44 -1.66 -5.51 13.78
CA VAL A 44 -3.11 -5.80 13.81
C VAL A 44 -3.47 -7.15 14.44
N GLY A 45 -2.47 -7.96 14.83
CA GLY A 45 -2.67 -9.29 15.41
C GLY A 45 -2.91 -10.39 14.37
N GLY A 46 -2.50 -10.17 13.14
CA GLY A 46 -2.63 -11.09 12.00
C GLY A 46 -3.86 -10.82 11.13
N PHE A 47 -3.77 -11.20 9.86
CA PHE A 47 -4.91 -11.21 8.94
C PHE A 47 -4.81 -12.39 7.97
N ASP A 48 -5.96 -13.01 7.66
CA ASP A 48 -6.05 -14.10 6.65
C ASP A 48 -6.20 -13.57 5.23
N THR A 49 -6.71 -12.35 5.05
CA THR A 49 -6.97 -11.77 3.74
C THR A 49 -6.77 -10.27 3.77
N ALA A 50 -5.91 -9.76 2.90
CA ALA A 50 -5.76 -8.34 2.64
C ALA A 50 -6.27 -8.00 1.24
N SER A 51 -7.00 -6.89 1.12
CA SER A 51 -7.40 -6.32 -0.16
C SER A 51 -6.49 -5.14 -0.48
N LEU A 52 -5.93 -5.15 -1.69
CA LEU A 52 -4.95 -4.17 -2.14
C LEU A 52 -5.49 -3.39 -3.32
N GLN A 53 -5.46 -2.06 -3.22
CA GLN A 53 -5.72 -1.18 -4.35
C GLN A 53 -4.41 -0.70 -4.95
N ILE A 54 -4.13 -1.11 -6.18
CA ILE A 54 -3.03 -0.55 -6.97
C ILE A 54 -3.56 0.74 -7.60
N ASN A 55 -3.01 1.90 -7.23
CA ASN A 55 -3.51 3.19 -7.70
C ASN A 55 -3.02 3.49 -9.13
N PHE A 56 -3.90 3.27 -10.11
CA PHE A 56 -3.62 3.40 -11.54
C PHE A 56 -3.59 4.85 -12.06
N HIS A 57 -3.96 5.87 -11.26
CA HIS A 57 -4.17 7.22 -11.80
C HIS A 57 -2.85 7.97 -12.13
N LEU A 58 -1.72 7.50 -11.61
CA LEU A 58 -0.40 8.11 -11.78
C LEU A 58 0.60 7.23 -12.54
N VAL A 59 0.24 5.98 -12.85
CA VAL A 59 1.10 5.00 -13.53
C VAL A 59 0.40 4.47 -14.77
N SER A 60 1.17 4.14 -15.80
CA SER A 60 0.59 3.52 -16.99
C SER A 60 -0.01 2.15 -16.64
N ALA A 61 -1.03 1.72 -17.39
CA ALA A 61 -1.63 0.40 -17.18
C ALA A 61 -0.60 -0.74 -17.32
N ASN A 62 0.43 -0.56 -18.14
CA ASN A 62 1.49 -1.54 -18.33
C ASN A 62 2.40 -1.62 -17.09
N ASP A 63 2.78 -0.47 -16.54
CA ASP A 63 3.59 -0.42 -15.31
C ASP A 63 2.83 -1.02 -14.14
N ALA A 64 1.55 -0.70 -14.01
CA ALA A 64 0.72 -1.24 -12.94
C ALA A 64 0.53 -2.77 -13.06
N ALA A 65 0.37 -3.28 -14.29
CA ALA A 65 0.32 -4.72 -14.54
C ALA A 65 1.65 -5.42 -14.23
N ALA A 66 2.78 -4.79 -14.58
CA ALA A 66 4.11 -5.29 -14.26
C ALA A 66 4.36 -5.31 -12.75
N SER A 67 3.98 -4.26 -12.02
CA SER A 67 4.02 -4.22 -10.55
C SER A 67 3.15 -5.30 -9.92
N MET A 68 1.94 -5.54 -10.43
CA MET A 68 1.06 -6.61 -9.93
C MET A 68 1.68 -8.00 -10.11
N ARG A 69 2.32 -8.25 -11.27
CA ARG A 69 3.02 -9.52 -11.53
C ARG A 69 4.21 -9.68 -10.59
N LEU A 70 5.06 -8.66 -10.48
CA LEU A 70 6.21 -8.69 -9.59
C LEU A 70 5.79 -8.94 -8.13
N PHE A 71 4.71 -8.31 -7.68
CA PHE A 71 4.14 -8.54 -6.35
C PHE A 71 3.68 -10.00 -6.18
N ALA A 72 2.95 -10.55 -7.15
CA ALA A 72 2.49 -11.93 -7.09
C ALA A 72 3.64 -12.96 -7.12
N GLU A 73 4.70 -12.68 -7.87
CA GLU A 73 5.84 -13.59 -8.04
C GLU A 73 6.86 -13.52 -6.89
N GLU A 74 7.15 -12.32 -6.36
CA GLU A 74 8.25 -12.14 -5.41
C GLU A 74 7.78 -11.92 -3.95
N VAL A 75 6.57 -11.37 -3.75
CA VAL A 75 6.08 -11.01 -2.41
C VAL A 75 5.21 -12.12 -1.84
N ILE A 76 4.20 -12.58 -2.59
CA ILE A 76 3.23 -13.58 -2.11
C ILE A 76 3.86 -14.90 -1.65
N PRO A 77 4.85 -15.50 -2.34
CA PRO A 77 5.41 -16.79 -1.93
C PRO A 77 6.14 -16.78 -0.57
N SER A 78 6.34 -15.61 0.03
CA SER A 78 6.96 -15.46 1.35
C SER A 78 5.96 -15.52 2.51
N PHE A 79 4.66 -15.62 2.21
CA PHE A 79 3.54 -15.69 3.16
C PHE A 79 2.70 -16.94 2.87
#